data_AF-A0A5M8REB5-F1
#
_entry.id   AF-A0A5M8REB5-F1
#
_cell.length_a   1.000
_cell.length_b   1.000
_cell.length_c   1.000
_cell.angle_alpha   90.00
_cell.angle_beta   90.00
_cell.angle_gamma   90.00
#
_symmetry.space_group_name_H-M   'P 1'
#
loop_
_entity.id
_entity.type
_entity.pdbx_description
1 polymer ?
#
loop_
_entity_poly.entity_id
_entity_poly.type
_entity_poly.pdbx_seq_one_letter_code
_entity_poly.pdbx_strand_id
1 'polypeptide(L)'
;MDALTLYKVISLLIYPIVFLLACSAGLLVYQGLSTRNERVQTRLRIKRSLEMGKQQYKSLTLNSKTEALLKDAGYPLGITASKYFLIFASFYFFLFSYYVIYPFLSTGSYNVWITLGIAITFILFLPNMPYSLFSYVINRMIDYKASKKSSELFMLYDLIINELEMMNNHRVNSYNLIKNLLPYFTVIRKDIEVLLSDWVSLNPNEAFDHFAQSMGSKNAKALIAVLKTLDHVERETALTSLKGLHNIFARSQIESYRRRKKIATDLASIPMKTTHFIIILNFVALVIMMVTEVIQTSNY
;
A
#
# COMPACT_ATOMS: atom_id res chain seq x y z
N MET A 1 20.13 12.31 39.84
CA MET A 1 19.11 13.32 39.50
C MET A 1 19.36 14.52 40.38
N ASP A 2 19.77 15.63 39.80
CA ASP A 2 20.05 16.84 40.57
C ASP A 2 18.76 17.38 41.19
N ALA A 3 18.82 17.95 42.39
CA ALA A 3 17.66 18.51 43.09
C ALA A 3 16.84 19.47 42.20
N LEU A 4 17.52 20.15 41.26
CA LEU A 4 16.91 21.03 40.27
C LEU A 4 16.01 20.29 39.26
N THR A 5 16.40 19.09 38.84
CA THR A 5 15.59 18.23 37.94
C THR A 5 14.36 17.68 38.67
N LEU A 6 14.51 17.33 39.94
CA LEU A 6 13.41 16.83 40.78
C LEU A 6 12.36 17.91 41.03
N TYR A 7 12.78 19.15 41.29
CA TYR A 7 11.86 20.29 41.44
C TYR A 7 11.06 20.59 40.15
N LYS A 8 11.69 20.53 38.97
CA LYS A 8 11.02 20.69 37.67
C LYS A 8 10.01 19.57 37.39
N VAL A 9 10.31 18.33 37.77
CA VAL A 9 9.38 17.20 37.61
C VAL A 9 8.17 17.35 38.55
N ILE A 10 8.39 17.77 39.80
CA ILE A 10 7.30 18.01 40.76
C ILE A 10 6.37 19.11 40.27
N SER A 11 6.92 20.24 39.79
CA SER A 11 6.08 21.33 39.26
C SER A 11 5.29 20.90 38.02
N LEU A 12 5.87 20.05 37.16
CA LEU A 12 5.17 19.46 36.03
C LEU A 12 4.01 18.53 36.47
N LEU A 13 4.18 17.79 37.56
CA LEU A 13 3.15 16.87 38.11
C LEU A 13 1.98 17.59 38.78
N ILE A 14 2.15 18.82 39.26
CA ILE A 14 1.06 19.60 39.87
C ILE A 14 -0.03 19.93 38.84
N TYR A 15 0.34 20.29 37.61
CA TYR A 15 -0.62 20.65 36.56
C TYR A 15 -1.65 19.55 36.23
N PRO A 16 -1.27 18.27 35.97
CA PRO A 16 -2.25 17.22 35.73
C PRO A 16 -3.10 16.91 36.96
N ILE A 17 -2.55 17.05 38.18
CA ILE A 17 -3.32 16.86 39.42
C ILE A 17 -4.40 17.96 39.56
N VAL A 18 -4.04 19.23 39.37
CA VAL A 18 -4.99 20.35 39.39
C VAL A 18 -6.04 20.18 38.30
N PHE A 19 -5.66 19.75 37.11
CA PHE A 19 -6.59 19.46 36.02
C PHE A 19 -7.57 18.33 36.38
N LEU A 20 -7.09 17.22 36.94
CA LEU A 20 -7.94 16.12 37.40
C LEU A 20 -8.91 16.57 38.51
N LEU A 21 -8.44 17.36 39.48
CA LEU A 21 -9.27 17.92 40.54
C LEU A 21 -10.35 18.85 39.95
N ALA A 22 -9.98 19.73 39.01
CA ALA A 22 -10.94 20.61 38.33
C ALA A 22 -12.00 19.81 37.55
N CYS A 23 -11.61 18.78 36.81
CA CYS A 23 -12.56 17.88 36.13
C CYS A 23 -13.48 17.15 37.13
N SER A 24 -12.94 16.67 38.25
CA SER A 24 -13.74 15.98 39.26
C SER A 24 -14.76 16.91 39.94
N ALA A 25 -14.36 18.15 40.25
CA ALA A 25 -15.26 19.17 40.78
C ALA A 25 -16.38 19.50 39.80
N GLY A 26 -16.05 19.67 38.50
CA GLY A 26 -17.05 19.87 37.45
C GLY A 26 -18.03 18.71 37.33
N LEU A 27 -17.56 17.46 37.42
CA LEU A 27 -18.41 16.27 37.42
C LEU A 27 -19.35 16.22 38.63
N LEU A 28 -18.88 16.59 39.82
CA LEU A 28 -19.69 16.63 41.04
C LEU A 28 -20.76 17.72 40.98
N VAL A 29 -20.40 18.92 40.50
CA VAL A 29 -21.36 20.01 40.27
C VAL A 29 -22.45 19.58 39.28
N TYR A 30 -22.06 18.93 38.19
CA TYR A 30 -23.02 18.39 37.22
C TYR A 30 -23.94 17.33 37.83
N GLN A 31 -23.41 16.45 38.70
CA GLN A 31 -24.23 15.45 39.40
C GLN A 31 -25.22 16.06 40.39
N GLY A 32 -24.85 17.15 41.06
CA GLY A 32 -25.71 17.87 42.00
C GLY A 32 -26.83 18.66 41.32
N LEU A 33 -26.57 19.21 40.12
CA LEU A 33 -27.52 20.07 39.39
C LEU A 33 -28.45 19.30 38.44
N SER A 34 -28.16 18.05 38.09
CA SER A 34 -28.91 17.29 37.07
C SER A 34 -29.87 16.24 37.62
N THR A 35 -31.08 16.20 37.06
CA THR A 35 -32.08 15.20 37.42
C THR A 35 -31.66 13.80 36.91
N ARG A 36 -32.22 12.74 37.51
CA ARG A 36 -31.92 11.35 37.12
C ARG A 36 -32.24 11.08 35.64
N ASN A 37 -33.32 11.68 35.12
CA ASN A 37 -33.75 11.52 33.74
C ASN A 37 -32.82 12.24 32.75
N GLU A 38 -32.36 13.45 33.06
CA GLU A 38 -31.37 14.19 32.24
C GLU A 38 -30.03 13.45 32.13
N ARG A 39 -29.59 12.82 33.22
CA ARG A 39 -28.35 12.01 33.22
C ARG A 39 -28.45 10.81 32.31
N VAL A 40 -29.60 10.11 32.32
CA VAL A 40 -29.84 8.97 31.42
C VAL A 40 -29.90 9.43 29.96
N GLN A 41 -30.60 10.52 29.66
CA GLN A 41 -30.65 11.07 28.30
C GLN A 41 -29.27 11.53 27.81
N THR A 42 -28.49 12.19 28.66
CA THR A 42 -27.12 12.64 28.33
C THR A 42 -26.22 11.45 28.06
N ARG A 43 -26.28 10.40 28.89
CA ARG A 43 -25.53 9.15 28.66
C ARG A 43 -25.92 8.50 27.33
N LEU A 44 -27.21 8.44 27.02
CA LEU A 44 -27.70 7.91 25.75
C LEU A 44 -27.23 8.77 24.56
N ARG A 45 -27.24 10.10 24.69
CA ARG A 45 -26.72 11.02 23.66
C ARG A 45 -25.22 10.83 23.42
N ILE A 46 -24.43 10.73 24.49
CA ILE A 46 -22.98 10.46 24.42
C ILE A 46 -22.72 9.09 23.78
N LYS A 47 -23.45 8.06 24.19
CA LYS A 47 -23.32 6.73 23.59
C LYS A 47 -23.64 6.77 22.09
N ARG A 48 -24.73 7.44 21.71
CA ARG A 48 -25.13 7.61 20.31
C ARG A 48 -24.10 8.43 19.52
N SER A 49 -23.56 9.50 20.08
CA SER A 49 -22.52 10.30 19.41
C SER A 49 -21.22 9.52 19.24
N LEU A 50 -20.84 8.69 20.22
CA LEU A 50 -19.70 7.79 20.12
C LEU A 50 -19.93 6.71 19.05
N GLU A 51 -21.13 6.12 18.99
CA GLU A 51 -21.49 5.13 17.96
C GLU A 51 -21.49 5.75 16.56
N MET A 52 -22.09 6.93 16.39
CA MET A 52 -22.08 7.68 15.14
C MET A 52 -20.66 8.05 14.73
N GLY A 53 -19.84 8.54 15.66
CA GLY A 53 -18.43 8.86 15.41
C GLY A 53 -17.62 7.62 15.01
N LYS A 54 -17.86 6.48 15.65
CA LYS A 54 -17.23 5.20 15.28
C LYS A 54 -17.64 4.75 13.87
N GLN A 55 -18.91 4.90 13.50
CA GLN A 55 -19.40 4.57 12.16
C GLN A 55 -18.80 5.49 11.10
N GLN A 56 -18.79 6.81 11.35
CA GLN A 56 -18.16 7.79 10.46
C GLN A 56 -16.66 7.51 10.29
N TYR A 57 -15.94 7.22 11.37
CA TYR A 57 -14.52 6.86 11.31
C TYR A 57 -14.30 5.58 10.50
N LYS A 58 -15.15 4.57 10.67
CA LYS A 58 -15.08 3.33 9.89
C LYS A 58 -15.33 3.59 8.41
N SER A 59 -16.33 4.39 8.04
CA SER A 59 -16.61 4.73 6.65
C SER A 59 -15.50 5.56 6.01
N LEU A 60 -14.94 6.53 6.74
CA LEU A 60 -13.81 7.34 6.26
C LEU A 60 -12.56 6.50 6.03
N THR A 61 -12.30 5.54 6.93
CA THR A 61 -11.17 4.62 6.79
C THR A 61 -11.38 3.69 5.59
N LEU A 62 -12.56 3.08 5.47
CA LEU A 62 -12.86 2.15 4.38
C LEU A 62 -12.82 2.80 2.99
N ASN A 63 -13.24 4.06 2.92
CA ASN A 63 -13.25 4.84 1.67
C ASN A 63 -11.94 5.62 1.45
N SER A 64 -10.93 5.44 2.31
CA SER A 64 -9.66 6.13 2.15
C SER A 64 -8.87 5.56 0.97
N LYS A 65 -8.13 6.43 0.26
CA LYS A 65 -7.22 5.99 -0.81
C LYS A 65 -6.19 4.97 -0.31
N THR A 66 -5.74 5.12 0.94
CA THR A 66 -4.80 4.20 1.59
C THR A 66 -5.41 2.81 1.77
N GLU A 67 -6.68 2.71 2.15
CA GLU A 67 -7.36 1.41 2.27
C GLU A 67 -7.52 0.75 0.90
N ALA A 68 -7.88 1.51 -0.14
CA ALA A 68 -7.94 0.99 -1.50
C ALA A 68 -6.58 0.41 -1.94
N LEU A 69 -5.49 1.15 -1.75
CA LEU A 69 -4.14 0.69 -2.06
C LEU A 69 -3.73 -0.55 -1.26
N LEU A 70 -4.03 -0.60 0.05
CA LEU A 70 -3.73 -1.76 0.88
C LEU A 70 -4.57 -2.97 0.48
N LYS A 71 -5.84 -2.77 0.13
CA LYS A 71 -6.74 -3.82 -0.36
C LYS A 71 -6.26 -4.40 -1.69
N ASP A 72 -5.84 -3.55 -2.62
CA ASP A 72 -5.28 -3.97 -3.91
C ASP A 72 -3.95 -4.70 -3.73
N ALA A 73 -3.14 -4.29 -2.75
CA ALA A 73 -1.95 -5.02 -2.33
C ALA A 73 -2.27 -6.31 -1.55
N GLY A 74 -3.55 -6.62 -1.28
CA GLY A 74 -4.03 -7.79 -0.55
C GLY A 74 -3.63 -7.79 0.91
N TYR A 75 -3.71 -6.62 1.57
CA TYR A 75 -3.38 -6.37 2.97
C TYR A 75 -2.02 -6.95 3.36
N PRO A 76 -0.90 -6.34 2.94
CA PRO A 76 0.41 -6.79 3.39
C PRO A 76 0.44 -6.84 4.92
N LEU A 77 0.81 -8.01 5.48
CA LEU A 77 0.83 -8.28 6.93
C LEU A 77 -0.55 -8.22 7.63
N GLY A 78 -1.66 -8.19 6.90
CA GLY A 78 -3.01 -8.08 7.48
C GLY A 78 -3.30 -6.71 8.11
N ILE A 79 -2.56 -5.67 7.68
CA ILE A 79 -2.69 -4.31 8.20
C ILE A 79 -3.72 -3.55 7.37
N THR A 80 -4.77 -3.05 8.04
CA THR A 80 -5.75 -2.12 7.48
C THR A 80 -5.24 -0.68 7.57
N ALA A 81 -5.80 0.26 6.80
CA ALA A 81 -5.40 1.66 6.82
C ALA A 81 -5.43 2.25 8.23
N SER A 82 -6.47 1.96 9.03
CA SER A 82 -6.56 2.39 10.43
C SER A 82 -5.40 1.89 11.29
N LYS A 83 -5.05 0.60 11.18
CA LYS A 83 -3.92 0.01 11.92
C LYS A 83 -2.61 0.65 11.49
N TYR A 84 -2.43 0.88 10.19
CA TYR A 84 -1.26 1.56 9.65
C TYR A 84 -1.14 2.98 10.21
N PHE A 85 -2.20 3.79 10.14
CA PHE A 85 -2.20 5.15 10.68
C PHE A 85 -1.94 5.17 12.19
N LEU A 86 -2.46 4.21 12.95
CA LEU A 86 -2.23 4.12 14.39
C LEU A 86 -0.75 3.81 14.68
N ILE A 87 -0.18 2.80 14.03
CA ILE A 87 1.24 2.44 14.17
C ILE A 87 2.13 3.62 13.75
N PHE A 88 1.83 4.23 12.61
CA PHE A 88 2.54 5.39 12.08
C PHE A 88 2.48 6.58 13.04
N ALA A 89 1.28 7.00 13.48
CA ALA A 89 1.11 8.11 14.41
C ALA A 89 1.77 7.82 15.76
N SER A 90 1.64 6.60 16.29
CA SER A 90 2.29 6.20 17.55
C SER A 90 3.81 6.24 17.45
N PHE A 91 4.38 5.76 16.35
CA PHE A 91 5.82 5.76 16.11
C PHE A 91 6.37 7.19 15.99
N TYR A 92 5.71 8.05 15.22
CA TYR A 92 6.14 9.45 15.08
C TYR A 92 5.91 10.27 16.32
N PHE A 93 4.83 10.03 17.07
CA PHE A 93 4.60 10.66 18.36
C PHE A 93 5.70 10.28 19.36
N PHE A 94 6.10 9.01 19.38
CA PHE A 94 7.22 8.53 20.20
C PHE A 94 8.54 9.22 19.79
N LEU A 95 8.89 9.25 18.50
CA LEU A 95 10.08 9.93 18.00
C LEU A 95 10.08 11.42 18.36
N PHE A 96 8.97 12.11 18.13
CA PHE A 96 8.84 13.53 18.42
C PHE A 96 8.97 13.80 19.93
N SER A 97 8.33 12.98 20.77
CA SER A 97 8.41 13.11 22.22
C SER A 97 9.84 12.88 22.73
N TYR A 98 10.52 11.86 22.22
CA TYR A 98 11.87 11.49 22.65
C TYR A 98 12.95 12.47 22.16
N TYR A 99 12.89 12.92 20.91
CA TYR A 99 13.93 13.74 20.30
C TYR A 99 13.68 15.24 20.35
N VAL A 100 12.44 15.69 20.57
CA VAL A 100 12.09 17.12 20.60
C VAL A 100 11.62 17.52 22.00
N ILE A 101 10.57 16.87 22.52
CA ILE A 101 9.95 17.28 23.80
C ILE A 101 10.91 17.04 24.97
N TYR A 102 11.53 15.86 25.06
CA TYR A 102 12.40 15.51 26.18
C TYR A 102 13.67 16.38 26.28
N PRO A 103 14.42 16.63 25.19
CA PRO A 103 15.56 17.56 25.23
C PRO A 103 15.13 18.99 25.55
N PHE A 104 14.03 19.45 24.95
CA PHE A 104 13.50 20.79 25.24
C PHE A 104 13.19 20.99 26.73
N LEU A 105 12.62 19.98 27.40
CA LEU A 105 12.33 20.04 28.84
C LEU A 105 13.57 19.90 29.73
N SER A 106 14.54 19.07 29.34
CA SER A 106 15.72 18.77 30.16
C SER A 106 16.82 19.82 30.05
N THR A 107 17.22 20.17 28.82
CA THR A 107 18.34 21.09 28.54
C THR A 107 17.88 22.49 28.14
N GLY A 108 16.58 22.70 27.86
CA GLY A 108 16.06 23.99 27.38
C GLY A 108 16.44 24.31 25.93
N SER A 109 17.07 23.36 25.23
CA SER A 109 17.51 23.48 23.85
C SER A 109 17.08 22.24 23.07
N TYR A 110 16.79 22.41 21.77
CA TYR A 110 16.49 21.29 20.88
C TYR A 110 17.29 21.42 19.59
N ASN A 111 17.62 20.28 18.99
CA ASN A 111 18.36 20.26 17.74
C ASN A 111 17.38 20.45 16.57
N VAL A 112 17.51 21.60 15.89
CA VAL A 112 16.68 21.97 14.73
C VAL A 112 16.82 20.94 13.61
N TRP A 113 18.04 20.42 13.36
CA TRP A 113 18.29 19.44 12.30
C TRP A 113 17.59 18.12 12.55
N ILE A 114 17.57 17.63 13.80
CA ILE A 114 16.85 16.40 14.16
C ILE A 114 15.35 16.60 13.98
N THR A 115 14.82 17.73 14.43
CA THR A 115 13.39 18.07 14.30
C THR A 115 12.98 18.13 12.83
N LEU A 116 13.81 18.77 12.00
CA LEU A 116 13.60 18.89 10.56
C LEU A 116 13.70 17.52 9.87
N GLY A 117 14.62 16.65 10.29
CA GLY A 117 14.71 15.27 9.82
C GLY A 117 13.47 14.44 10.15
N ILE A 118 12.91 14.57 11.35
CA ILE A 118 11.66 13.92 11.74
C ILE A 118 10.49 14.44 10.88
N ALA A 119 10.42 15.75 10.63
CA ALA A 119 9.38 16.34 9.78
C ALA A 119 9.47 15.86 8.32
N ILE A 120 10.67 15.82 7.73
CA ILE A 120 10.88 15.32 6.36
C ILE A 120 10.48 13.85 6.28
N THR A 121 10.95 13.01 7.21
CA THR A 121 10.60 11.59 7.19
C THR A 121 9.10 11.37 7.37
N PHE A 122 8.43 12.14 8.24
CA PHE A 122 6.98 12.10 8.40
C PHE A 122 6.25 12.37 7.08
N ILE A 123 6.67 13.40 6.34
CA ILE A 123 6.09 13.73 5.03
C ILE A 123 6.37 12.60 4.02
N LEU A 124 7.59 12.06 3.99
CA LEU A 124 7.97 10.99 3.06
C LEU A 124 7.21 9.69 3.28
N PHE A 125 6.83 9.37 4.52
CA PHE A 125 6.07 8.15 4.83
C PHE A 125 4.55 8.39 4.92
N LEU A 126 4.08 9.61 4.65
CA LEU A 126 2.65 9.93 4.75
C LEU A 126 1.85 9.19 3.66
N PRO A 127 0.87 8.34 4.02
CA PRO A 127 0.20 7.47 3.05
C PRO A 127 -0.78 8.21 2.12
N ASN A 128 -1.13 9.47 2.42
CA ASN A 128 -2.01 10.27 1.59
C ASN A 128 -1.28 10.99 0.44
N MET A 129 0.06 11.00 0.45
CA MET A 129 0.83 11.60 -0.64
C MET A 129 1.12 10.58 -1.75
N PRO A 130 0.92 10.94 -3.03
CA PRO A 130 1.14 10.02 -4.16
C PRO A 130 2.61 9.64 -4.33
N TYR A 131 3.54 10.54 -3.96
CA TYR A 131 4.98 10.34 -4.05
C TYR A 131 5.61 9.90 -2.73
N SER A 132 4.82 9.44 -1.76
CA SER A 132 5.35 8.92 -0.52
C SER A 132 6.06 7.59 -0.74
N LEU A 133 7.05 7.30 0.10
CA LEU A 133 7.78 6.05 0.11
C LEU A 133 6.82 4.88 0.43
N PHE A 134 5.79 5.13 1.24
CA PHE A 134 4.69 4.19 1.46
C PHE A 134 3.97 3.85 0.15
N SER A 135 3.47 4.85 -0.58
CA SER A 135 2.76 4.65 -1.85
C SER A 135 3.65 3.93 -2.86
N TYR A 136 4.93 4.28 -2.92
CA TYR A 136 5.90 3.59 -3.77
C TYR A 136 6.03 2.10 -3.45
N VAL A 137 6.22 1.75 -2.17
CA VAL A 137 6.35 0.35 -1.73
C VAL A 137 5.07 -0.43 -2.01
N ILE A 138 3.90 0.12 -1.67
CA ILE A 138 2.62 -0.55 -1.87
C ILE A 138 2.32 -0.74 -3.37
N ASN A 139 2.50 0.29 -4.19
CA ASN A 139 2.34 0.17 -5.64
C ASN A 139 3.27 -0.90 -6.22
N ARG A 140 4.52 -0.96 -5.73
CA ARG A 140 5.45 -2.00 -6.15
C ARG A 140 4.99 -3.41 -5.78
N MET A 141 4.34 -3.58 -4.63
CA MET A 141 3.74 -4.85 -4.23
C MET A 141 2.53 -5.21 -5.12
N ILE A 142 1.69 -4.23 -5.45
CA ILE A 142 0.56 -4.41 -6.38
C ILE A 142 1.07 -4.87 -7.74
N ASP A 143 2.06 -4.16 -8.31
CA ASP A 143 2.68 -4.50 -9.59
C ASP A 143 3.29 -5.91 -9.57
N TYR A 144 3.94 -6.28 -8.47
CA TYR A 144 4.52 -7.61 -8.30
C TYR A 144 3.44 -8.69 -8.32
N LYS A 145 2.34 -8.51 -7.57
CA LYS A 145 1.20 -9.43 -7.56
C LYS A 145 0.54 -9.53 -8.94
N ALA A 146 0.28 -8.38 -9.58
CA ALA A 146 -0.28 -8.32 -10.93
C ALA A 146 0.61 -9.05 -11.95
N SER A 147 1.93 -8.88 -11.86
CA SER A 147 2.85 -9.63 -12.71
C SER A 147 2.83 -11.13 -12.44
N LYS A 148 2.75 -11.55 -11.17
CA LYS A 148 2.69 -12.98 -10.83
C LYS A 148 1.39 -13.60 -11.35
N LYS A 149 0.27 -12.89 -11.20
CA LYS A 149 -1.04 -13.24 -11.77
C LYS A 149 -0.97 -13.39 -13.29
N SER A 150 -0.37 -12.42 -13.99
CA SER A 150 -0.18 -12.47 -15.44
C SER A 150 0.75 -13.60 -15.90
N SER A 151 1.74 -13.98 -15.08
CA SER A 151 2.62 -15.11 -15.37
C SER A 151 1.90 -16.44 -15.27
N GLU A 152 1.10 -16.63 -14.22
CA GLU A 152 0.28 -17.86 -14.10
C GLU A 152 -0.82 -17.93 -15.15
N LEU A 153 -1.38 -16.79 -15.58
CA LEU A 153 -2.31 -16.75 -16.70
C LEU A 153 -1.66 -17.21 -18.02
N PHE A 154 -0.39 -16.82 -18.24
CA PHE A 154 0.37 -17.30 -19.39
C PHE A 154 0.67 -18.80 -19.30
N MET A 155 0.99 -19.29 -18.10
CA MET A 155 1.15 -20.73 -17.86
C MET A 155 -0.15 -21.51 -18.10
N LEU A 156 -1.31 -20.96 -17.68
CA LEU A 156 -2.61 -21.54 -17.98
C LEU A 156 -2.81 -21.69 -19.47
N TYR A 157 -2.49 -20.64 -20.21
CA TYR A 157 -2.56 -20.65 -21.65
C TYR A 157 -1.68 -21.75 -22.29
N ASP A 158 -0.42 -21.87 -21.87
CA ASP A 158 0.50 -22.90 -22.39
C ASP A 158 0.05 -24.32 -22.03
N LEU A 159 -0.45 -24.53 -20.81
CA LEU A 159 -0.99 -25.82 -20.38
C LEU A 159 -2.26 -26.20 -21.16
N ILE A 160 -3.12 -25.23 -21.49
CA ILE A 160 -4.30 -25.49 -22.33
C ILE A 160 -3.86 -25.95 -23.74
N ILE A 161 -2.86 -25.29 -24.34
CA ILE A 161 -2.33 -25.74 -25.63
C ILE A 161 -1.80 -27.16 -25.54
N ASN A 162 -0.96 -27.45 -24.55
CA ASN A 162 -0.35 -28.77 -24.39
C ASN A 162 -1.41 -29.85 -24.21
N GLU A 163 -2.43 -29.59 -23.38
CA GLU A 163 -3.54 -30.53 -23.15
C GLU A 163 -4.32 -30.77 -24.45
N LEU A 164 -4.62 -29.72 -25.22
CA LEU A 164 -5.29 -29.83 -26.52
C LEU A 164 -4.46 -30.60 -27.56
N GLU A 165 -3.14 -30.44 -27.57
CA GLU A 165 -2.24 -31.19 -28.46
C GLU A 165 -2.20 -32.68 -28.10
N MET A 166 -2.26 -33.02 -26.81
CA MET A 166 -2.24 -34.40 -26.31
C MET A 166 -3.61 -35.10 -26.40
N MET A 167 -4.70 -34.34 -26.51
CA MET A 167 -6.04 -34.89 -26.67
C MET A 167 -6.22 -35.57 -28.03
N ASN A 168 -6.51 -36.88 -28.01
CA ASN A 168 -6.88 -37.66 -29.20
C ASN A 168 -8.35 -37.46 -29.62
N ASN A 169 -9.18 -36.90 -28.74
CA ASN A 169 -10.62 -36.69 -28.99
C ASN A 169 -10.89 -35.36 -29.71
N HIS A 170 -11.90 -35.36 -30.58
CA HIS A 170 -12.27 -34.19 -31.39
C HIS A 170 -13.09 -33.15 -30.61
N ARG A 171 -13.83 -33.57 -29.57
CA ARG A 171 -14.64 -32.68 -28.74
C ARG A 171 -13.90 -32.34 -27.47
N VAL A 172 -13.73 -31.04 -27.23
CA VAL A 172 -13.12 -30.53 -26.01
C VAL A 172 -14.21 -30.15 -25.01
N ASN A 173 -13.95 -30.40 -23.73
CA ASN A 173 -14.77 -29.92 -22.63
C ASN A 173 -13.93 -28.95 -21.80
N SER A 174 -14.18 -27.66 -21.98
CA SER A 174 -13.44 -26.57 -21.35
C SER A 174 -13.52 -26.62 -19.83
N TYR A 175 -14.66 -27.02 -19.27
CA TYR A 175 -14.83 -27.13 -17.82
C TYR A 175 -13.89 -28.19 -17.22
N ASN A 176 -13.88 -29.39 -17.79
CA ASN A 176 -13.01 -30.48 -17.31
C ASN A 176 -11.53 -30.15 -17.53
N LEU A 177 -11.21 -29.52 -18.66
CA LEU A 177 -9.85 -29.07 -18.96
C LEU A 177 -9.37 -28.09 -17.88
N ILE A 178 -10.12 -27.03 -17.60
CA ILE A 178 -9.76 -26.02 -16.58
C ILE A 178 -9.69 -26.65 -15.18
N LYS A 179 -10.62 -27.54 -14.85
CA LYS A 179 -10.64 -28.25 -13.56
C LYS A 179 -9.40 -29.13 -13.36
N ASN A 180 -8.96 -29.84 -14.40
CA ASN A 180 -7.76 -30.67 -14.35
C ASN A 180 -6.48 -29.84 -14.20
N LEU A 181 -6.47 -28.63 -14.77
CA LEU A 181 -5.33 -27.72 -14.65
C LEU A 181 -5.27 -26.96 -13.32
N LEU A 182 -6.35 -26.93 -12.53
CA LEU A 182 -6.43 -26.19 -11.26
C LEU A 182 -5.24 -26.42 -10.30
N PRO A 183 -4.75 -27.66 -10.08
CA PRO A 183 -3.67 -27.93 -9.12
C PRO A 183 -2.33 -27.26 -9.45
N TYR A 184 -2.11 -26.86 -10.71
CA TYR A 184 -0.85 -26.25 -11.14
C TYR A 184 -0.74 -24.76 -10.79
N PHE A 185 -1.81 -24.13 -10.31
CA PHE A 185 -1.83 -22.70 -10.00
C PHE A 185 -1.79 -22.42 -8.50
N THR A 186 -1.15 -21.31 -8.12
CA THR A 186 -1.08 -20.88 -6.73
C THR A 186 -1.72 -19.51 -6.53
N VAL A 187 -1.49 -18.57 -7.45
CA VAL A 187 -1.97 -17.19 -7.38
C VAL A 187 -3.36 -17.06 -7.98
N ILE A 188 -3.58 -17.62 -9.17
CA ILE A 188 -4.88 -17.55 -9.86
C ILE A 188 -5.85 -18.66 -9.42
N ARG A 189 -5.39 -19.60 -8.58
CA ARG A 189 -6.20 -20.75 -8.13
C ARG A 189 -7.57 -20.34 -7.61
N LYS A 190 -7.62 -19.35 -6.71
CA LYS A 190 -8.88 -18.86 -6.14
C LYS A 190 -9.80 -18.28 -7.22
N ASP A 191 -9.23 -17.57 -8.20
CA ASP A 191 -10.02 -17.02 -9.31
C ASP A 191 -10.56 -18.14 -10.22
N ILE A 192 -9.80 -19.22 -10.43
CA ILE A 192 -10.26 -20.40 -11.17
C ILE A 192 -11.33 -21.17 -10.37
N GLU A 193 -11.17 -21.33 -9.05
CA GLU A 193 -12.18 -21.95 -8.20
C GLU A 193 -13.51 -21.18 -8.26
N VAL A 194 -13.45 -19.84 -8.23
CA VAL A 194 -14.62 -18.98 -8.42
C VAL A 194 -15.18 -19.17 -9.83
N LEU A 195 -14.36 -19.19 -10.88
CA LEU A 195 -14.82 -19.48 -12.24
C LEU A 195 -15.58 -20.82 -12.32
N LEU A 196 -15.03 -21.88 -11.76
CA LEU A 196 -15.65 -23.22 -11.78
C LEU A 196 -16.94 -23.28 -10.95
N SER A 197 -17.01 -22.52 -9.85
CA SER A 197 -18.23 -22.37 -9.05
C SER A 197 -19.29 -21.58 -9.81
N ASP A 198 -18.91 -20.42 -10.35
CA ASP A 198 -19.76 -19.55 -11.15
C ASP A 198 -20.28 -20.28 -12.38
N TRP A 199 -19.49 -21.16 -12.99
CA TRP A 199 -19.90 -21.99 -14.13
C TRP A 199 -21.09 -22.91 -13.81
N VAL A 200 -21.20 -23.39 -12.56
CA VAL A 200 -22.29 -24.26 -12.12
C VAL A 200 -23.52 -23.44 -11.75
N SER A 201 -23.33 -22.26 -11.16
CA SER A 201 -24.44 -21.40 -10.72
C SER A 201 -24.98 -20.43 -11.78
N LEU A 202 -24.16 -20.07 -12.76
CA LEU A 202 -24.41 -19.08 -13.81
C LEU A 202 -24.16 -19.70 -15.19
N ASN A 203 -24.43 -18.93 -16.25
CA ASN A 203 -24.08 -19.34 -17.61
C ASN A 203 -22.54 -19.40 -17.77
N PRO A 204 -21.96 -20.42 -18.44
CA PRO A 204 -20.53 -20.51 -18.72
C PRO A 204 -19.89 -19.23 -19.26
N ASN A 205 -20.60 -18.51 -20.13
CA ASN A 205 -20.12 -17.27 -20.71
C ASN A 205 -20.00 -16.13 -19.68
N GLU A 206 -20.93 -16.06 -18.73
CA GLU A 206 -20.92 -15.06 -17.65
C GLU A 206 -19.82 -15.37 -16.63
N ALA A 207 -19.65 -16.65 -16.27
CA ALA A 207 -18.57 -17.09 -15.40
C ALA A 207 -17.19 -16.72 -15.97
N PHE A 208 -17.02 -16.91 -17.27
CA PHE A 208 -15.84 -16.47 -18.00
C PHE A 208 -15.65 -14.95 -17.99
N ASP A 209 -16.72 -14.16 -18.12
CA ASP A 209 -16.62 -12.70 -18.04
C ASP A 209 -16.23 -12.21 -16.64
N HIS A 210 -16.79 -12.82 -15.59
CA HIS A 210 -16.38 -12.57 -14.20
C HIS A 210 -14.89 -12.88 -13.98
N PHE A 211 -14.41 -14.01 -14.51
CA PHE A 211 -13.00 -14.37 -14.44
C PHE A 211 -12.13 -13.36 -15.20
N ALA A 212 -12.56 -12.89 -16.38
CA ALA A 212 -11.86 -11.86 -17.16
C ALA A 212 -11.71 -10.55 -16.40
N GLN A 213 -12.78 -10.15 -15.70
CA GLN A 213 -12.81 -8.95 -14.88
C GLN A 213 -11.90 -9.08 -13.66
N SER A 214 -11.92 -10.21 -12.96
CA SER A 214 -11.01 -10.46 -11.83
C SER A 214 -9.54 -10.44 -12.26
N MET A 215 -9.22 -11.00 -13.43
CA MET A 215 -7.85 -10.98 -13.97
C MET A 215 -7.39 -9.57 -14.36
N GLY A 216 -8.31 -8.68 -14.75
CA GLY A 216 -8.05 -7.26 -15.00
C GLY A 216 -7.10 -6.96 -16.16
N SER A 217 -6.67 -7.97 -16.94
CA SER A 217 -5.71 -7.81 -18.03
C SER A 217 -6.37 -7.94 -19.40
N LYS A 218 -5.87 -7.17 -20.38
CA LYS A 218 -6.26 -7.34 -21.79
C LYS A 218 -5.98 -8.75 -22.28
N ASN A 219 -4.92 -9.37 -21.75
CA ASN A 219 -4.51 -10.71 -22.10
C ASN A 219 -5.52 -11.77 -21.63
N ALA A 220 -6.04 -11.61 -20.42
CA ALA A 220 -7.09 -12.49 -19.90
C ALA A 220 -8.35 -12.41 -20.75
N LYS A 221 -8.77 -11.20 -21.15
CA LYS A 221 -9.94 -11.01 -22.03
C LYS A 221 -9.78 -11.73 -23.37
N ALA A 222 -8.60 -11.63 -23.98
CA ALA A 222 -8.30 -12.30 -25.24
C ALA A 222 -8.30 -13.83 -25.09
N LEU A 223 -7.70 -14.36 -24.02
CA LEU A 223 -7.72 -15.79 -23.73
C LEU A 223 -9.15 -16.29 -23.56
N ILE A 224 -9.93 -15.61 -22.73
CA ILE A 224 -11.30 -16.01 -22.39
C ILE A 224 -12.22 -15.97 -23.61
N ALA A 225 -12.03 -15.00 -24.51
CA ALA A 225 -12.76 -14.98 -25.79
C ALA A 225 -12.56 -16.27 -26.59
N VAL A 226 -11.35 -16.84 -26.58
CA VAL A 226 -11.07 -18.13 -27.23
C VAL A 226 -11.62 -19.31 -26.43
N LEU A 227 -11.52 -19.28 -25.09
CA LEU A 227 -12.08 -20.35 -24.24
C LEU A 227 -13.60 -20.47 -24.36
N LYS A 228 -14.31 -19.36 -24.54
CA LYS A 228 -15.77 -19.36 -24.76
C LYS A 228 -16.18 -20.12 -26.02
N THR A 229 -15.35 -20.10 -27.06
CA THR A 229 -15.64 -20.79 -28.32
C THR A 229 -15.12 -22.22 -28.36
N LEU A 230 -14.34 -22.62 -27.36
CA LEU A 230 -13.53 -23.85 -27.38
C LEU A 230 -14.37 -25.12 -27.39
N ASP A 231 -15.55 -25.10 -26.76
CA ASP A 231 -16.50 -26.22 -26.77
C ASP A 231 -17.28 -26.36 -28.10
N HIS A 232 -17.27 -25.31 -28.93
CA HIS A 232 -18.07 -25.23 -30.17
C HIS A 232 -17.22 -25.37 -31.44
N VAL A 233 -15.90 -25.31 -31.32
CA VAL A 233 -14.97 -25.26 -32.43
C VAL A 233 -14.11 -26.54 -32.45
N GLU A 234 -13.75 -27.00 -33.64
CA GLU A 234 -12.85 -28.15 -33.78
C GLU A 234 -11.48 -27.88 -33.17
N ARG A 235 -10.88 -28.92 -32.59
CA ARG A 235 -9.59 -28.89 -31.90
C ARG A 235 -8.49 -28.15 -32.68
N GLU A 236 -8.34 -28.41 -33.97
CA GLU A 236 -7.29 -27.79 -34.79
C GLU A 236 -7.50 -26.29 -34.98
N THR A 237 -8.75 -25.87 -35.16
CA THR A 237 -9.10 -24.46 -35.26
C THR A 237 -8.85 -23.76 -33.93
N ALA A 238 -9.26 -24.38 -32.81
CA ALA A 238 -8.98 -23.86 -31.46
C ALA A 238 -7.47 -23.75 -31.18
N LEU A 239 -6.68 -24.77 -31.53
CA LEU A 239 -5.22 -24.74 -31.42
C LEU A 239 -4.59 -23.62 -32.24
N THR A 240 -5.08 -23.39 -33.45
CA THR A 240 -4.58 -22.31 -34.32
C THR A 240 -4.90 -20.93 -33.74
N SER A 241 -6.15 -20.73 -33.27
CA SER A 241 -6.57 -19.50 -32.61
C SER A 241 -5.81 -19.23 -31.32
N LEU A 242 -5.56 -20.27 -30.51
CA LEU A 242 -4.67 -20.18 -29.37
C LEU A 242 -3.29 -19.78 -29.89
N LYS A 243 -2.54 -20.63 -30.61
CA LYS A 243 -1.15 -20.34 -31.05
C LYS A 243 -0.92 -18.93 -31.62
N GLY A 244 -1.90 -18.36 -32.35
CA GLY A 244 -1.86 -16.95 -32.77
C GLY A 244 -1.76 -15.94 -31.62
N LEU A 245 -2.51 -16.13 -30.54
CA LEU A 245 -2.44 -15.34 -29.30
C LEU A 245 -1.15 -15.56 -28.50
N HIS A 246 -0.54 -16.76 -28.54
CA HIS A 246 0.70 -17.05 -27.80
C HIS A 246 1.78 -16.01 -28.11
N ASN A 247 1.98 -15.72 -29.40
CA ASN A 247 2.98 -14.76 -29.87
C ASN A 247 2.73 -13.34 -29.35
N ILE A 248 1.46 -12.94 -29.23
CA ILE A 248 1.07 -11.63 -28.70
C ILE A 248 1.37 -11.59 -27.19
N PHE A 249 1.06 -12.67 -26.46
CA PHE A 249 1.34 -12.76 -25.03
C PHE A 249 2.82 -12.77 -24.71
N ALA A 250 3.61 -13.57 -25.44
CA ALA A 250 5.06 -13.64 -25.31
C ALA A 250 5.71 -12.27 -25.52
N ARG A 251 5.29 -11.53 -26.56
CA ARG A 251 5.76 -10.15 -26.80
C ARG A 251 5.40 -9.22 -25.64
N SER A 252 4.17 -9.27 -25.12
CA SER A 252 3.75 -8.40 -23.99
C SER A 252 4.55 -8.69 -22.72
N GLN A 253 4.90 -9.96 -22.47
CA GLN A 253 5.73 -10.37 -21.33
C GLN A 253 7.16 -9.85 -21.46
N ILE A 254 7.77 -10.00 -22.64
CA ILE A 254 9.12 -9.48 -22.94
C ILE A 254 9.16 -7.96 -22.77
N GLU A 255 8.17 -7.24 -23.29
CA GLU A 255 8.10 -5.78 -23.16
C GLU A 255 7.92 -5.36 -21.70
N SER A 256 7.07 -6.05 -20.94
CA SER A 256 6.87 -5.80 -19.51
C SER A 256 8.12 -6.08 -18.69
N TYR A 257 8.87 -7.13 -19.04
CA TYR A 257 10.18 -7.41 -18.45
C TYR A 257 11.20 -6.31 -18.76
N ARG A 258 11.29 -5.87 -20.02
CA ARG A 258 12.19 -4.77 -20.44
C ARG A 258 11.87 -3.46 -19.71
N ARG A 259 10.58 -3.10 -19.58
CA ARG A 259 10.14 -1.92 -18.81
C ARG A 259 10.59 -1.98 -17.36
N ARG A 260 10.42 -3.13 -16.70
CA ARG A 260 10.85 -3.32 -15.30
C ARG A 260 12.36 -3.23 -15.15
N LYS A 261 13.13 -3.83 -16.07
CA LYS A 261 14.58 -3.74 -16.07
C LYS A 261 15.04 -2.29 -16.24
N LYS A 262 14.46 -1.55 -17.18
CA LYS A 262 14.77 -0.13 -17.39
C LYS A 262 14.55 0.69 -16.12
N ILE A 263 13.40 0.54 -15.46
CA ILE A 263 13.10 1.24 -14.20
C ILE A 263 14.13 0.89 -13.11
N ALA A 264 14.45 -0.40 -12.94
CA ALA A 264 15.43 -0.83 -11.94
C ALA A 264 16.83 -0.27 -12.22
N THR A 265 17.25 -0.26 -13.49
CA THR A 265 18.51 0.35 -13.91
C THR A 265 18.51 1.86 -13.70
N ASP A 266 17.41 2.55 -14.01
CA ASP A 266 17.28 3.99 -13.81
C ASP A 266 17.36 4.35 -12.31
N LEU A 267 16.68 3.60 -11.44
CA LEU A 267 16.76 3.76 -9.97
C LEU A 267 18.16 3.46 -9.44
N ALA A 268 18.79 2.37 -9.89
CA ALA A 268 20.15 2.02 -9.50
C ALA A 268 21.19 3.07 -9.96
N SER A 269 20.87 3.87 -10.99
CA SER A 269 21.72 4.97 -11.44
C SER A 269 21.64 6.22 -10.56
N ILE A 270 20.65 6.33 -9.66
CA ILE A 270 20.47 7.52 -8.81
C ILE A 270 21.67 7.75 -7.90
N PRO A 271 22.15 6.78 -7.09
CA PRO A 271 23.32 6.99 -6.24
C PRO A 271 24.55 7.42 -7.05
N MET A 272 24.80 6.77 -8.20
CA MET A 272 25.92 7.16 -9.07
C MET A 272 25.82 8.62 -9.54
N LYS A 273 24.64 9.06 -9.98
CA LYS A 273 24.40 10.44 -10.40
C LYS A 273 24.53 11.42 -9.23
N THR A 274 24.03 11.07 -8.06
CA THR A 274 24.16 11.88 -6.84
C THR A 274 25.62 12.03 -6.43
N THR A 275 26.41 10.95 -6.46
CA THR A 275 27.85 11.02 -6.14
C THR A 275 28.59 11.94 -7.11
N HIS A 276 28.33 11.81 -8.43
CA HIS A 276 28.92 12.71 -9.43
C HIS A 276 28.52 14.16 -9.18
N PHE A 277 27.25 14.42 -8.86
CA PHE A 277 26.77 15.77 -8.54
C PHE A 277 27.46 16.35 -7.30
N ILE A 278 27.63 15.56 -6.24
CA ILE A 278 28.34 15.99 -5.01
C ILE A 278 29.81 16.33 -5.30
N ILE A 279 30.49 15.52 -6.13
CA ILE A 279 31.88 15.78 -6.53
C ILE A 279 31.97 17.10 -7.28
N ILE A 280 31.10 17.33 -8.26
CA ILE A 280 31.06 18.58 -9.03
C ILE A 280 30.76 19.78 -8.11
N LEU A 281 29.78 19.65 -7.21
CA LEU A 281 29.42 20.70 -6.24
C LEU A 281 30.62 21.06 -5.36
N ASN A 282 31.35 20.06 -4.85
CA ASN A 282 32.52 20.26 -4.02
C ASN A 282 33.63 20.99 -4.80
N PHE A 283 33.89 20.57 -6.04
CA PHE A 283 34.86 21.23 -6.91
C PHE A 283 34.51 22.71 -7.15
N VAL A 284 33.25 23.01 -7.45
CA VAL A 284 32.77 24.40 -7.62
C VAL A 284 32.94 25.21 -6.34
N ALA A 285 32.57 24.65 -5.17
CA ALA A 285 32.73 25.33 -3.89
C ALA A 285 34.21 25.65 -3.58
N LEU A 286 35.12 24.73 -3.92
CA LEU A 286 36.56 24.90 -3.74
C LEU A 286 37.11 26.03 -4.63
N VAL A 287 36.70 26.08 -5.90
CA VAL A 287 37.05 27.17 -6.82
C VAL A 287 36.55 28.52 -6.31
N ILE A 288 35.30 28.60 -5.84
CA ILE A 288 34.74 29.83 -5.27
C ILE A 288 35.52 30.28 -4.04
N MET A 289 35.85 29.36 -3.11
CA MET A 289 36.67 29.70 -1.94
C MET A 289 38.06 30.20 -2.35
N MET A 290 38.72 29.55 -3.30
CA MET A 290 40.03 29.96 -3.78
C MET A 290 39.99 31.36 -4.41
N VAL A 291 38.99 31.65 -5.25
CA VAL A 291 38.83 33.00 -5.84
C VAL A 291 38.55 34.04 -4.77
N THR A 292 37.74 33.71 -3.76
CA THR A 292 37.41 34.63 -2.66
C THR A 292 38.66 34.97 -1.83
N GLU A 293 39.48 33.96 -1.51
CA GLU A 293 40.76 34.15 -0.81
C GLU A 293 41.75 35.00 -1.62
N VAL A 294 41.85 34.78 -2.94
CA VAL A 294 42.71 35.60 -3.81
C VAL A 294 42.26 37.06 -3.86
N ILE A 295 40.95 37.32 -3.96
CA ILE A 295 40.42 38.69 -3.94
C ILE A 295 40.63 39.36 -2.57
N GLN A 296 40.49 38.61 -1.47
CA GLN A 296 40.74 39.15 -0.13
C GLN A 296 42.22 39.49 0.07
N THR A 297 43.13 38.65 -0.39
CA THR A 297 44.57 38.89 -0.30
C THR A 297 45.09 39.97 -1.25
N SER A 298 44.43 40.25 -2.38
CA SER A 298 44.83 41.33 -3.29
C SER A 298 44.31 42.72 -2.90
N ASN A 299 43.42 42.81 -1.91
CA ASN A 299 42.88 44.09 -1.41
C ASN A 299 43.62 44.60 -0.15
N TYR A 300 44.69 43.92 0.26
CA TYR A 300 45.72 44.38 1.20
C TYR A 300 47.01 44.66 0.45
#